data_AF-A0A561UPW8-F1
#
_entry.id   AF-A0A561UPW8-F1
#
_cell.length_a   1.000
_cell.length_b   1.000
_cell.length_c   1.000
_cell.angle_alpha   90.00
_cell.angle_beta   90.00
_cell.angle_gamma   90.00
#
_symmetry.space_group_name_H-M   'P 1'
#
loop_
_entity.id
_entity.type
_entity.pdbx_description
1 polymer ?
#
loop_
_entity_poly.entity_id
_entity_poly.type
_entity_poly.pdbx_seq_one_letter_code
_entity_poly.pdbx_strand_id
1 'polypeptide(L)'
;MSAAAPRRPRTKSGPKDGSKAGSGPGRHGRPHAQPPRRSPALAAICLVGAALMFCGCAAVGWWAGGNVAYASRLAGTPGTFTVRTCVSSGQGRNESYSCVGSFRADDGRVLRTGPLGNGEHDPGDRIPVQVSGSDLHSVGVAPAAGWCFVLAFALGVLTSAVQVLVVGVEAASPALAVRLRRSHWRPRIRSAVSLLGKGAGGAAGAAAVVFVVGKIVS
;
A
#
# COMPACT_ATOMS: atom_id res chain seq x y z
N MET A 1 -46.75 -44.79 -21.70
CA MET A 1 -47.61 -44.87 -20.49
C MET A 1 -47.58 -43.51 -19.81
N SER A 2 -48.56 -42.66 -20.14
CA SER A 2 -48.66 -41.28 -19.65
C SER A 2 -49.53 -41.24 -18.39
N ALA A 3 -48.98 -40.79 -17.28
CA ALA A 3 -49.73 -40.55 -16.04
C ALA A 3 -50.10 -39.06 -15.97
N ALA A 4 -51.39 -38.77 -16.17
CA ALA A 4 -51.98 -37.46 -16.03
C ALA A 4 -52.23 -37.14 -14.55
N ALA A 5 -51.72 -35.99 -14.07
CA ALA A 5 -51.94 -35.50 -12.72
C ALA A 5 -53.20 -34.59 -12.64
N PRO A 6 -53.98 -34.66 -11.54
CA PRO A 6 -55.29 -34.03 -11.45
C PRO A 6 -55.24 -32.51 -11.16
N ARG A 7 -56.12 -31.78 -11.87
CA ARG A 7 -56.40 -30.34 -11.69
C ARG A 7 -56.97 -30.06 -10.28
N ARG A 8 -56.39 -29.09 -9.58
CA ARG A 8 -56.97 -28.54 -8.34
C ARG A 8 -58.11 -27.54 -8.65
N PRO A 9 -59.16 -27.50 -7.80
CA PRO A 9 -60.29 -26.61 -7.97
C PRO A 9 -59.95 -25.16 -7.60
N ARG A 10 -60.53 -24.27 -8.40
CA ARG A 10 -60.45 -22.80 -8.36
C ARG A 10 -61.45 -22.30 -7.32
N THR A 11 -61.00 -21.86 -6.15
CA THR A 11 -61.88 -21.24 -5.14
C THR A 11 -62.14 -19.78 -5.46
N LYS A 12 -63.43 -19.45 -5.43
CA LYS A 12 -64.09 -18.20 -5.80
C LYS A 12 -63.58 -16.98 -5.05
N SER A 13 -63.43 -15.91 -5.82
CA SER A 13 -63.53 -14.51 -5.41
C SER A 13 -64.84 -14.23 -4.68
N GLY A 14 -64.75 -13.61 -3.50
CA GLY A 14 -65.87 -12.92 -2.86
C GLY A 14 -65.47 -11.46 -2.60
N PRO A 15 -66.24 -10.47 -3.06
CA PRO A 15 -66.05 -9.09 -2.66
C PRO A 15 -66.69 -8.90 -1.28
N LYS A 16 -65.91 -8.42 -0.31
CA LYS A 16 -66.46 -7.84 0.91
C LYS A 16 -66.16 -6.35 0.88
N ASP A 17 -67.12 -5.63 0.31
CA ASP A 17 -67.37 -4.24 0.66
C ASP A 17 -67.66 -4.19 2.16
N GLY A 18 -66.78 -3.50 2.87
CA GLY A 18 -66.76 -3.43 4.32
C GLY A 18 -66.33 -2.03 4.73
N SER A 19 -67.30 -1.12 4.66
CA SER A 19 -67.30 0.20 5.26
C SER A 19 -66.56 0.25 6.60
N LYS A 20 -65.59 1.15 6.70
CA LYS A 20 -65.34 1.93 7.92
C LYS A 20 -64.52 3.17 7.55
N ALA A 21 -65.24 4.27 7.37
CA ALA A 21 -64.70 5.62 7.44
C ALA A 21 -64.13 5.85 8.85
N GLY A 22 -62.89 5.44 9.06
CA GLY A 22 -62.08 5.84 10.21
C GLY A 22 -61.42 7.17 9.89
N SER A 23 -62.02 8.25 10.37
CA SER A 23 -61.36 9.55 10.49
C SER A 23 -60.24 9.42 11.53
N GLY A 24 -59.08 8.96 11.07
CA GLY A 24 -57.86 8.90 11.88
C GLY A 24 -57.15 10.25 11.85
N PRO A 25 -56.56 10.70 12.98
CA PRO A 25 -55.85 11.97 13.04
C PRO A 25 -54.74 12.00 11.99
N GLY A 26 -54.66 13.14 11.29
CA GLY A 26 -53.79 13.36 10.14
C GLY A 26 -52.41 12.77 10.36
N ARG A 27 -52.09 11.72 9.58
CA ARG A 27 -50.72 11.31 9.33
C ARG A 27 -50.04 12.53 8.68
N HIS A 28 -49.39 13.35 9.49
CA HIS A 28 -48.36 14.26 9.04
C HIS A 28 -47.42 13.45 8.16
N GLY A 29 -47.52 13.67 6.84
CA GLY A 29 -46.64 13.06 5.86
C GLY A 29 -45.24 13.38 6.32
N ARG A 30 -44.53 12.38 6.85
CA ARG A 30 -43.11 12.52 7.16
C ARG A 30 -42.48 13.01 5.86
N PRO A 31 -41.80 14.17 5.86
CA PRO A 31 -41.16 14.67 4.65
C PRO A 31 -40.35 13.51 4.08
N HIS A 32 -40.70 13.08 2.88
CA HIS A 32 -39.97 12.04 2.17
C HIS A 32 -38.56 12.56 2.04
N ALA A 33 -37.67 12.10 2.95
CA ALA A 33 -36.27 12.43 2.93
C ALA A 33 -35.78 12.03 1.55
N GLN A 34 -35.54 13.03 0.68
CA GLN A 34 -35.05 12.77 -0.65
C GLN A 34 -33.77 11.95 -0.50
N PRO A 35 -33.68 10.79 -1.17
CA PRO A 35 -32.46 10.00 -1.11
C PRO A 35 -31.31 10.92 -1.55
N PRO A 36 -30.20 10.97 -0.79
CA PRO A 36 -29.11 11.89 -1.05
C PRO A 36 -28.69 11.78 -2.52
N ARG A 37 -28.66 12.92 -3.21
CA ARG A 37 -28.35 13.02 -4.63
C ARG A 37 -26.91 12.54 -4.83
N ARG A 38 -26.74 11.27 -5.25
CA ARG A 38 -25.42 10.68 -5.46
C ARG A 38 -24.76 11.36 -6.66
N SER A 39 -23.65 12.05 -6.44
CA SER A 39 -22.89 12.69 -7.51
C SER A 39 -21.95 11.67 -8.17
N PRO A 40 -22.19 11.27 -9.45
CA PRO A 40 -21.31 10.34 -10.15
C PRO A 40 -19.88 10.89 -10.30
N ALA A 41 -19.73 12.22 -10.28
CA ALA A 41 -18.44 12.90 -10.28
C ALA A 41 -17.57 12.51 -9.07
N LEU A 42 -18.14 12.39 -7.88
CA LEU A 42 -17.38 12.06 -6.67
C LEU A 42 -16.91 10.60 -6.70
N ALA A 43 -17.74 9.69 -7.20
CA ALA A 43 -17.35 8.30 -7.42
C ALA A 43 -16.23 8.17 -8.46
N ALA A 44 -16.31 8.92 -9.58
CA ALA A 44 -15.25 8.94 -10.59
C ALA A 44 -13.92 9.47 -10.02
N ILE A 45 -13.96 10.56 -9.24
CA ILE A 45 -12.77 11.11 -8.57
C ILE A 45 -12.15 10.09 -7.62
N CYS A 46 -12.97 9.40 -6.81
CA CYS A 46 -12.48 8.35 -5.92
C CYS A 46 -11.82 7.18 -6.67
N LEU A 47 -12.41 6.74 -7.79
CA LEU A 47 -11.85 5.66 -8.61
C LEU A 47 -10.51 6.06 -9.25
N VAL A 48 -10.43 7.27 -9.83
CA VAL A 48 -9.19 7.79 -10.43
C VAL A 48 -8.11 7.97 -9.37
N GLY A 49 -8.46 8.53 -8.21
CA GLY A 49 -7.53 8.68 -7.08
C GLY A 49 -6.98 7.34 -6.61
N ALA A 50 -7.84 6.34 -6.43
CA ALA A 50 -7.42 4.99 -6.03
C ALA A 50 -6.51 4.33 -7.09
N ALA A 51 -6.82 4.50 -8.38
CA ALA A 51 -6.00 3.95 -9.47
C ALA A 51 -4.61 4.60 -9.52
N LEU A 52 -4.52 5.93 -9.41
CA LEU A 52 -3.25 6.65 -9.38
C LEU A 52 -2.39 6.22 -8.18
N MET A 53 -3.02 6.10 -7.01
CA MET A 53 -2.35 5.67 -5.78
C MET A 53 -1.83 4.23 -5.91
N PHE A 54 -2.60 3.34 -6.56
CA PHE A 54 -2.18 1.98 -6.83
C PHE A 54 -0.98 1.92 -7.78
N CYS A 55 -1.04 2.65 -8.90
CA CYS A 55 0.08 2.75 -9.85
C CYS A 55 1.34 3.30 -9.20
N GLY A 56 1.20 4.36 -8.39
CA GLY A 56 2.33 4.95 -7.66
C GLY A 56 2.98 3.95 -6.69
N CYS A 57 2.17 3.23 -5.90
CA CYS A 57 2.70 2.24 -4.96
C CYS A 57 3.35 1.04 -5.67
N ALA A 58 2.79 0.58 -6.79
CA ALA A 58 3.39 -0.49 -7.58
C ALA A 58 4.75 -0.09 -8.16
N ALA A 59 4.87 1.14 -8.67
CA ALA A 59 6.15 1.67 -9.15
C ALA A 59 7.18 1.79 -8.04
N VAL A 60 6.79 2.32 -6.88
CA VAL A 60 7.66 2.40 -5.69
C VAL A 60 8.05 1.01 -5.21
N GLY A 61 7.13 0.05 -5.16
CA GLY A 61 7.40 -1.32 -4.75
C GLY A 61 8.37 -2.03 -5.69
N TRP A 62 8.21 -1.84 -7.00
CA TRP A 62 9.12 -2.37 -8.01
C TRP A 62 10.54 -1.80 -7.84
N TRP A 63 10.64 -0.48 -7.69
CA TRP A 63 11.93 0.19 -7.52
C TRP A 63 12.59 -0.13 -6.17
N ALA A 64 11.83 -0.13 -5.08
CA ALA A 64 12.32 -0.46 -3.75
C ALA A 64 12.71 -1.94 -3.63
N GLY A 65 12.01 -2.87 -4.31
CA GLY A 65 12.30 -4.30 -4.26
C GLY A 65 13.73 -4.63 -4.71
N GLY A 66 14.19 -4.01 -5.80
CA GLY A 66 15.59 -4.13 -6.24
C GLY A 66 16.55 -3.61 -5.18
N ASN A 67 16.27 -2.41 -4.65
CA ASN A 67 17.11 -1.79 -3.62
C ASN A 67 17.15 -2.58 -2.30
N VAL A 68 16.07 -3.26 -1.89
CA VAL A 68 16.06 -4.15 -0.72
C VAL A 68 16.94 -5.38 -0.98
N ALA A 69 16.87 -5.98 -2.17
CA ALA A 69 17.71 -7.13 -2.50
C ALA A 69 19.21 -6.77 -2.45
N TYR A 70 19.58 -5.57 -2.90
CA TYR A 70 20.93 -5.03 -2.74
C TYR A 70 21.23 -4.70 -1.27
N ALA A 71 20.37 -3.97 -0.55
CA ALA A 71 20.62 -3.60 0.85
C ALA A 71 20.76 -4.82 1.78
N SER A 72 20.07 -5.92 1.48
CA SER A 72 20.10 -7.19 2.22
C SER A 72 21.20 -8.15 1.76
N ARG A 73 22.05 -7.75 0.81
CA ARG A 73 23.11 -8.57 0.22
C ARG A 73 22.62 -9.82 -0.52
N LEU A 74 21.36 -9.85 -0.94
CA LEU A 74 20.79 -10.96 -1.72
C LEU A 74 21.15 -10.89 -3.22
N ALA A 75 21.55 -9.72 -3.73
CA ALA A 75 21.93 -9.52 -5.12
C ALA A 75 23.21 -8.67 -5.23
N GLY A 76 24.15 -9.04 -6.10
CA GLY A 76 25.42 -8.33 -6.32
C GLY A 76 26.61 -8.93 -5.55
N THR A 77 27.81 -8.34 -5.70
CA THR A 77 29.03 -8.85 -5.02
C THR A 77 29.28 -8.07 -3.73
N PRO A 78 29.10 -8.68 -2.54
CA PRO A 78 29.36 -8.01 -1.28
C PRO A 78 30.87 -7.81 -1.06
N GLY A 79 31.20 -6.73 -0.35
CA GLY A 79 32.58 -6.45 0.02
C GLY A 79 32.73 -5.25 0.94
N THR A 80 33.97 -4.79 1.06
CA THR A 80 34.35 -3.65 1.87
C THR A 80 35.00 -2.58 1.00
N PHE A 81 34.54 -1.34 1.17
CA PHE A 81 35.14 -0.17 0.57
C PHE A 81 36.02 0.52 1.59
N THR A 82 37.30 0.67 1.27
CA THR A 82 38.25 1.40 2.12
C THR A 82 38.39 2.81 1.57
N VAL A 83 38.00 3.79 2.38
CA VAL A 83 38.11 5.21 2.05
C VAL A 83 39.59 5.62 2.03
N ARG A 84 40.01 6.31 0.98
CA ARG A 84 41.37 6.85 0.85
C ARG A 84 41.40 8.35 1.08
N THR A 85 40.49 9.08 0.43
CA THR A 85 40.40 10.54 0.51
C THR A 85 38.97 10.96 0.29
N CYS A 86 38.44 11.83 1.13
CA CYS A 86 37.16 12.49 0.91
C CYS A 86 37.37 13.95 0.56
N VAL A 87 36.62 14.42 -0.43
CA VAL A 87 36.61 15.82 -0.85
C VAL A 87 35.18 16.31 -0.70
N SER A 88 34.99 17.41 0.03
CA SER A 88 33.70 18.08 0.05
C SER A 88 33.57 18.99 -1.17
N SER A 89 32.41 18.93 -1.81
CA SER A 89 32.03 19.76 -2.95
C SER A 89 30.76 20.52 -2.62
N GLY A 90 30.78 21.84 -2.81
CA GLY A 90 29.69 22.73 -2.41
C GLY A 90 30.02 23.55 -1.17
N GLN A 91 29.06 24.37 -0.74
CA GLN A 91 29.24 25.25 0.42
C GLN A 91 27.94 25.38 1.21
N GLY A 92 28.03 25.30 2.54
CA GLY A 92 26.89 25.40 3.44
C GLY A 92 25.95 24.21 3.34
N ARG A 93 24.64 24.47 3.15
CA ARG A 93 23.60 23.42 3.15
C ARG A 93 23.63 22.46 1.94
N ASN A 94 24.43 22.79 0.92
CA ASN A 94 24.58 21.98 -0.29
C ASN A 94 25.98 21.35 -0.38
N GLU A 95 26.69 21.24 0.75
CA GLU A 95 27.94 20.52 0.82
C GLU A 95 27.67 19.02 0.64
N SER A 96 28.33 18.43 -0.34
CA SER A 96 28.29 17.00 -0.64
C SER A 96 29.68 16.42 -0.56
N TYR A 97 29.82 15.28 0.10
CA TYR A 97 31.09 14.60 0.25
C TYR A 97 31.24 13.53 -0.83
N SER A 98 32.35 13.58 -1.56
CA SER A 98 32.75 12.57 -2.53
C SER A 98 34.01 11.89 -2.05
N CYS A 99 33.88 10.63 -1.65
CA CYS A 99 34.97 9.84 -1.09
C CYS A 99 35.56 8.89 -2.13
N VAL A 100 36.84 8.99 -2.44
CA VAL A 100 37.53 8.05 -3.33
C VAL A 100 38.22 6.97 -2.50
N GLY A 101 38.14 5.73 -2.96
CA GLY A 101 38.68 4.58 -2.25
C GLY A 101 38.79 3.33 -3.12
N SER A 102 39.11 2.21 -2.49
CA SER A 102 39.22 0.90 -3.14
C SER A 102 38.19 -0.06 -2.56
N PHE A 103 37.44 -0.72 -3.43
CA PHE A 103 36.54 -1.81 -3.10
C PHE A 103 37.26 -3.15 -3.20
N ARG A 104 37.13 -3.94 -2.13
CA ARG A 104 37.58 -5.32 -2.04
C ARG A 104 36.38 -6.22 -1.77
N ALA A 105 36.11 -7.14 -2.68
CA ALA A 105 35.09 -8.17 -2.44
C ALA A 105 35.52 -9.09 -1.30
N ASP A 106 34.54 -9.75 -0.70
CA ASP A 106 34.76 -10.71 0.39
C ASP A 106 35.67 -11.88 -0.05
N ASP A 107 35.68 -12.23 -1.33
CA ASP A 107 36.59 -13.22 -1.93
C ASP A 107 38.06 -12.73 -2.02
N GLY A 108 38.37 -11.56 -1.45
CA GLY A 108 39.70 -10.97 -1.40
C GLY A 108 40.12 -10.24 -2.68
N ARG A 109 39.35 -10.35 -3.77
CA ARG A 109 39.59 -9.66 -5.05
C ARG A 109 39.34 -8.16 -4.94
N VAL A 110 40.29 -7.35 -5.37
CA VAL A 110 40.09 -5.90 -5.56
C VAL A 110 39.43 -5.71 -6.91
N LEU A 111 38.14 -5.37 -6.91
CA LEU A 111 37.39 -5.23 -8.16
C LEU A 111 37.42 -3.81 -8.71
N ARG A 112 37.53 -2.79 -7.85
CA ARG A 112 37.37 -1.41 -8.32
C ARG A 112 37.88 -0.33 -7.39
N THR A 113 38.30 0.78 -7.97
CA THR A 113 38.46 2.08 -7.30
C THR A 113 37.48 3.07 -7.88
N GLY A 114 36.83 3.89 -7.04
CA GLY A 114 35.85 4.86 -7.51
C GLY A 114 35.36 5.77 -6.39
N PRO A 115 34.52 6.77 -6.74
CA PRO A 115 33.87 7.64 -5.76
C PRO A 115 32.69 6.92 -5.08
N LEU A 116 32.57 7.12 -3.78
CA LEU A 116 31.44 6.75 -2.94
C LEU A 116 30.74 8.06 -2.51
N GLY A 117 29.48 8.21 -2.91
CA GLY A 117 28.71 9.44 -2.71
C GLY A 117 28.00 9.54 -1.37
N ASN A 118 28.56 8.99 -0.30
CA ASN A 118 27.88 8.92 0.98
C ASN A 118 28.75 9.50 2.09
N GLY A 119 28.22 10.51 2.78
CA GLY A 119 28.69 10.93 4.10
C GLY A 119 30.10 11.49 4.19
N GLU A 120 30.37 12.17 5.29
CA GLU A 120 31.73 12.44 5.73
C GLU A 120 32.31 11.15 6.32
N HIS A 121 33.48 10.76 5.85
CA HIS A 121 34.19 9.56 6.29
C HIS A 121 35.67 9.86 6.43
N ASP A 122 36.30 9.21 7.42
CA ASP A 122 37.71 9.39 7.65
C ASP A 122 38.55 8.49 6.71
N PRO A 123 39.74 8.94 6.28
CA PRO A 123 40.67 8.09 5.56
C PRO A 123 40.99 6.82 6.35
N GLY A 124 40.80 5.65 5.71
CA GLY A 124 40.98 4.34 6.34
C GLY A 124 39.67 3.68 6.80
N ASP A 125 38.55 4.42 6.81
CA ASP A 125 37.24 3.86 7.12
C ASP A 125 36.88 2.70 6.19
N ARG A 126 36.33 1.64 6.78
CA ARG A 126 35.87 0.45 6.07
C ARG A 126 34.36 0.40 6.08
N ILE A 127 33.77 0.65 4.92
CA ILE A 127 32.31 0.71 4.77
C ILE A 127 31.86 -0.56 4.05
N PRO A 128 30.91 -1.32 4.61
CA PRO A 128 30.33 -2.44 3.89
C PRO A 128 29.49 -1.89 2.72
N VAL A 129 29.86 -2.27 1.50
CA VAL A 129 29.13 -1.87 0.28
C VAL A 129 28.94 -3.07 -0.63
N GLN A 130 28.05 -2.94 -1.60
CA GLN A 130 27.84 -3.95 -2.62
C GLN A 130 27.93 -3.33 -4.00
N VAL A 131 28.65 -4.02 -4.89
CA VAL A 131 28.83 -3.59 -6.28
C VAL A 131 27.80 -4.30 -7.16
N SER A 132 27.08 -3.50 -7.96
CA SER A 132 26.19 -3.98 -9.02
C SER A 132 26.49 -3.21 -10.29
N GLY A 133 27.07 -3.89 -11.29
CA GLY A 133 27.49 -3.24 -12.54
C GLY A 133 28.48 -2.09 -12.30
N SER A 134 28.09 -0.87 -12.69
CA SER A 134 28.90 0.34 -12.53
C SER A 134 28.73 1.04 -11.18
N ASP A 135 27.77 0.63 -10.36
CA ASP A 135 27.31 1.43 -9.23
C ASP A 135 27.64 0.76 -7.89
N LEU A 136 27.90 1.59 -6.87
CA LEU A 136 28.12 1.15 -5.50
C LEU A 136 26.87 1.47 -4.67
N HIS A 137 26.33 0.46 -4.01
CA HIS A 137 25.21 0.61 -3.10
C HIS A 137 25.66 0.37 -1.66
N SER A 138 25.28 1.26 -0.76
CA SER A 138 25.50 1.07 0.68
C SER A 138 24.68 -0.10 1.18
N VAL A 139 25.33 -1.05 1.84
CA VAL A 139 24.64 -2.18 2.47
C VAL A 139 24.68 -2.05 3.97
N GLY A 140 23.57 -2.38 4.62
CA GLY A 140 23.47 -2.26 6.06
C GLY A 140 22.03 -2.32 6.54
N VAL A 141 21.88 -2.48 7.85
CA VAL A 141 20.56 -2.55 8.50
C VAL A 141 19.81 -1.22 8.33
N ALA A 142 20.50 -0.08 8.39
CA ALA A 142 19.91 1.24 8.23
C ALA A 142 19.25 1.46 6.84
N PRO A 143 19.95 1.28 5.70
CA PRO A 143 19.32 1.41 4.40
C PRO A 143 18.25 0.34 4.16
N ALA A 144 18.47 -0.91 4.59
CA ALA A 144 17.46 -1.97 4.46
C ALA A 144 16.17 -1.63 5.24
N ALA A 145 16.28 -1.13 6.46
CA ALA A 145 15.16 -0.69 7.26
C ALA A 145 14.41 0.49 6.62
N GLY A 146 15.15 1.45 6.03
CA GLY A 146 14.55 2.56 5.28
C GLY A 146 13.69 2.08 4.11
N TRP A 147 14.19 1.15 3.29
CA TRP A 147 13.42 0.58 2.19
C TRP A 147 12.23 -0.27 2.65
N CYS A 148 12.40 -1.04 3.74
CA CYS A 148 11.29 -1.77 4.36
C CYS A 148 10.19 -0.83 4.85
N PHE A 149 10.55 0.33 5.40
CA PHE A 149 9.59 1.35 5.82
C PHE A 149 8.82 1.91 4.62
N VAL A 150 9.52 2.22 3.52
CA VAL A 150 8.88 2.68 2.26
C VAL A 150 7.90 1.63 1.72
N LEU A 151 8.28 0.35 1.73
CA LEU A 151 7.40 -0.75 1.31
C LEU A 151 6.19 -0.91 2.24
N ALA A 152 6.40 -0.84 3.56
CA ALA A 152 5.31 -0.93 4.55
C ALA A 152 4.33 0.25 4.40
N PHE A 153 4.85 1.46 4.16
CA PHE A 153 4.05 2.64 3.90
C PHE A 153 3.24 2.48 2.61
N ALA A 154 3.87 2.06 1.51
CA ALA A 154 3.19 1.80 0.24
C ALA A 154 2.09 0.75 0.38
N LEU A 155 2.32 -0.31 1.16
CA LEU A 155 1.29 -1.31 1.47
C LEU A 155 0.12 -0.72 2.28
N GLY A 156 0.41 0.10 3.30
CA GLY A 156 -0.64 0.80 4.06
C GLY A 156 -1.51 1.68 3.17
N VAL A 157 -0.88 2.47 2.31
CA VAL A 157 -1.49 3.34 1.29
C VAL A 157 -2.34 2.51 0.29
N LEU A 158 -1.86 1.36 -0.17
CA LEU A 158 -2.63 0.44 -1.02
C LEU A 158 -3.88 -0.09 -0.31
N THR A 159 -3.75 -0.51 0.95
CA THR A 159 -4.89 -1.05 1.70
C THR A 159 -5.99 0.00 1.92
N SER A 160 -5.62 1.26 2.17
CA SER A 160 -6.59 2.36 2.31
C SER A 160 -7.25 2.70 0.97
N ALA A 161 -6.48 2.72 -0.12
CA ALA A 161 -7.02 2.92 -1.48
C ALA A 161 -8.08 1.87 -1.83
N VAL A 162 -7.82 0.60 -1.50
CA VAL A 162 -8.79 -0.49 -1.72
C VAL A 162 -10.07 -0.28 -0.89
N GLN A 163 -9.97 0.18 0.36
CA GLN A 163 -11.16 0.47 1.18
C GLN A 163 -11.99 1.61 0.57
N VAL A 164 -11.35 2.69 0.13
CA VAL A 164 -12.01 3.81 -0.55
C VAL A 164 -12.66 3.35 -1.85
N LEU A 165 -11.98 2.50 -2.63
CA LEU A 165 -12.50 1.92 -3.85
C LEU A 165 -13.77 1.11 -3.58
N VAL A 166 -13.77 0.24 -2.56
CA VAL A 166 -14.94 -0.56 -2.19
C VAL A 166 -16.11 0.33 -1.80
N VAL A 167 -15.88 1.36 -0.98
CA VAL A 167 -16.94 2.32 -0.60
C VAL A 167 -17.44 3.09 -1.83
N GLY A 168 -16.54 3.52 -2.72
CA GLY A 168 -16.88 4.21 -3.96
C GLY A 168 -17.72 3.36 -4.92
N VAL A 169 -17.36 2.09 -5.10
CA VAL A 169 -18.12 1.15 -5.94
C VAL A 169 -19.49 0.86 -5.35
N GLU A 170 -19.59 0.69 -4.03
CA GLU A 170 -20.87 0.50 -3.34
C GLU A 170 -21.78 1.75 -3.47
N ALA A 171 -21.19 2.95 -3.46
CA ALA A 171 -21.91 4.20 -3.69
C ALA A 171 -22.36 4.36 -5.15
N ALA A 172 -21.50 4.02 -6.11
CA ALA A 172 -21.79 4.17 -7.54
C ALA A 172 -22.78 3.13 -8.07
N SER A 173 -22.71 1.90 -7.55
CA SER A 173 -23.39 0.75 -8.16
C SER A 173 -23.94 -0.23 -7.10
N PRO A 174 -25.10 0.07 -6.48
CA PRO A 174 -25.68 -0.80 -5.45
C PRO A 174 -26.00 -2.22 -5.99
N ALA A 175 -26.30 -2.36 -7.28
CA ALA A 175 -26.52 -3.66 -7.91
C ALA A 175 -25.25 -4.54 -7.93
N LEU A 176 -24.10 -3.93 -8.19
CA LEU A 176 -22.78 -4.58 -8.15
C LEU A 176 -22.37 -4.88 -6.70
N ALA A 177 -22.71 -4.00 -5.76
CA ALA A 177 -22.50 -4.23 -4.33
C ALA A 177 -23.24 -5.47 -3.82
N VAL A 178 -24.47 -5.73 -4.27
CA VAL A 178 -25.23 -6.94 -3.91
C VAL A 178 -24.57 -8.20 -4.47
N ARG A 179 -24.05 -8.15 -5.71
CA ARG A 179 -23.30 -9.27 -6.32
C ARG A 179 -21.98 -9.52 -5.58
N LEU A 180 -21.24 -8.46 -5.27
CA LEU A 180 -20.01 -8.52 -4.46
C LEU A 180 -20.28 -8.95 -3.01
N ARG A 181 -21.45 -8.66 -2.44
CA ARG A 181 -21.89 -9.15 -1.12
C ARG A 181 -22.19 -10.64 -1.11
N ARG A 182 -22.71 -11.19 -2.22
CA ARG A 182 -22.99 -12.62 -2.37
C ARG A 182 -21.73 -13.45 -2.65
N SER A 183 -20.60 -12.82 -2.97
CA SER A 183 -19.33 -13.52 -3.06
C SER A 183 -18.91 -14.06 -1.69
N HIS A 184 -18.86 -15.39 -1.59
CA HIS A 184 -18.45 -16.15 -0.41
C HIS A 184 -17.00 -15.88 0.05
N TRP A 185 -16.21 -15.12 -0.74
CA TRP A 185 -14.84 -14.72 -0.39
C TRP A 185 -14.77 -13.55 0.61
N ARG A 186 -15.89 -12.87 0.90
CA ARG A 186 -15.92 -11.67 1.76
C ARG A 186 -15.42 -11.85 3.20
N PRO A 187 -15.77 -12.91 3.96
CA PRO A 187 -15.32 -13.01 5.35
C PRO A 187 -13.81 -13.22 5.42
N ARG A 188 -13.24 -14.06 4.54
CA ARG A 188 -11.79 -14.33 4.51
C ARG A 188 -10.98 -13.11 4.07
N ILE A 189 -11.41 -12.40 3.02
CA ILE A 189 -10.68 -11.22 2.53
C ILE A 189 -10.77 -10.05 3.54
N ARG A 190 -11.94 -9.80 4.15
CA ARG A 190 -12.06 -8.72 5.15
C ARG A 190 -11.20 -8.99 6.38
N SER A 191 -11.19 -10.22 6.88
CA SER A 191 -10.32 -10.58 8.00
C SER A 191 -8.85 -10.39 7.62
N ALA A 192 -8.42 -10.87 6.45
CA ALA A 192 -7.05 -10.71 5.97
C ALA A 192 -6.64 -9.23 5.80
N VAL A 193 -7.46 -8.41 5.15
CA VAL A 193 -7.19 -6.97 4.95
C VAL A 193 -7.19 -6.20 6.27
N SER A 194 -8.06 -6.54 7.23
CA SER A 194 -8.07 -5.87 8.54
C SER A 194 -6.86 -6.25 9.40
N LEU A 195 -6.40 -7.50 9.32
CA LEU A 195 -5.20 -7.97 9.98
C LEU A 195 -3.95 -7.36 9.35
N LEU A 196 -3.88 -7.30 8.02
CA LEU A 196 -2.80 -6.64 7.29
C LEU A 196 -2.77 -5.14 7.56
N GLY A 197 -3.92 -4.45 7.61
CA GLY A 197 -3.99 -3.02 7.92
C GLY A 197 -3.54 -2.70 9.35
N LYS A 198 -3.93 -3.52 10.34
CA LYS A 198 -3.50 -3.36 11.73
C LYS A 198 -2.02 -3.76 11.93
N GLY A 199 -1.56 -4.80 11.25
CA GLY A 199 -0.17 -5.27 11.32
C GLY A 199 0.83 -4.37 10.61
N ALA A 200 0.49 -3.87 9.42
CA ALA A 200 1.35 -2.96 8.65
C ALA A 200 1.46 -1.58 9.31
N GLY A 201 0.39 -1.06 9.91
CA GLY A 201 0.44 0.17 10.70
C GLY A 201 1.34 0.05 11.93
N GLY A 202 1.30 -1.10 12.61
CA GLY A 202 2.17 -1.39 13.76
C GLY A 202 3.64 -1.57 13.37
N ALA A 203 3.92 -2.30 12.29
CA ALA A 203 5.28 -2.52 11.79
C ALA A 203 5.92 -1.24 11.23
N ALA A 204 5.16 -0.42 10.50
CA ALA A 204 5.64 0.89 10.05
C ALA A 204 5.91 1.83 11.24
N GLY A 205 5.07 1.83 12.27
CA GLY A 205 5.29 2.60 13.49
C GLY A 205 6.56 2.18 14.24
N ALA A 206 6.77 0.87 14.42
CA ALA A 206 7.97 0.35 15.07
C ALA A 206 9.25 0.65 14.27
N ALA A 207 9.21 0.51 12.94
CA ALA A 207 10.34 0.84 12.06
C ALA A 207 10.64 2.35 12.04
N ALA A 208 9.62 3.21 12.08
CA ALA A 208 9.79 4.66 12.19
C ALA A 208 10.46 5.05 13.52
N VAL A 209 10.08 4.42 14.63
CA VAL A 209 10.72 4.66 15.93
C VAL A 209 12.19 4.23 15.91
N VAL A 210 12.52 3.08 15.33
CA VAL A 210 13.91 2.63 15.17
C VAL A 210 14.71 3.57 14.26
N PHE A 211 14.11 4.07 13.18
CA PHE A 211 14.78 5.00 12.26
C PHE A 211 15.01 6.38 12.89
N VAL A 212 14.05 6.91 13.64
CA VAL A 212 14.17 8.19 14.37
C VAL A 212 15.19 8.07 15.49
N VAL A 213 15.16 6.99 16.27
CA VAL A 213 16.15 6.76 17.34
C VAL A 213 17.55 6.55 16.76
N GLY A 214 17.68 5.80 15.66
CA GLY A 214 18.96 5.60 14.97
C GLY A 214 19.57 6.89 14.42
N LYS A 215 18.74 7.81 13.90
CA LYS A 215 19.17 9.13 13.42
C LYS A 215 19.49 10.15 14.51
N ILE A 216 19.03 9.93 15.75
CA ILE A 216 19.34 10.79 16.91
C ILE A 216 20.63 10.32 17.60
N VAL A 217 21.00 9.05 17.45
CA VAL A 217 22.14 8.42 18.14
C VAL A 217 23.39 8.31 17.24
N SER A 218 23.27 8.49 15.92
CA SER A 218 24.40 8.65 14.97
C SER A 218 24.64 10.11 14.65
#